data_AF-A0A934FXY2-F1
#
_entry.id   AF-A0A934FXY2-F1
#
_cell.length_a   1.000
_cell.length_b   1.000
_cell.length_c   1.000
_cell.angle_alpha   90.00
_cell.angle_beta   90.00
_cell.angle_gamma   90.00
#
_symmetry.space_group_name_H-M   'P 1'
#
loop_
_entity.id
_entity.type
_entity.pdbx_description
1 polymer ?
#
loop_
_entity_poly.entity_id
_entity_poly.type
_entity_poly.pdbx_seq_one_letter_code
_entity_poly.pdbx_strand_id
1 'polypeptide(L)'
;MGSIQEVKEALSAKAQTTSLDELRLRGRNQVRLIRAEHIAQMVAEAVERALADSGLVPQQELQRIVERGHAEFAAVKAERQRDHDEALRMADELRTAQRRLAEADGRNSEFESRCIDAESQARSAQNQIESLQEDLAALEGMRMRTQDLEPELQRALARLREVEVELESHRKRVREHESELAKAHKASQDSDAARKRIEKLEQQLATESRRAETAAEGAQRPQRELQEAQARVAELEQQLAAAFERTASLEQHAEEHETTHAATAAQVDVMAQVLEELATLKARVDSQPAPAPARAQPLAVPVAARAQQPDPASAAVDQLTSALQKLTQNMNDKMESFGRKMGISGAVESGPVKLDGIFKDLDSQKVESNLDNLEVKKKQAGGIAANLERLKKLKGS
;
A
#
# COMPACT_ATOMS: atom_id res chain seq x y z
N MET A 1 -57.61 -108.89 -0.66
CA MET A 1 -56.16 -109.16 -0.75
C MET A 1 -55.44 -107.82 -0.80
N GLY A 2 -54.71 -107.44 0.25
CA GLY A 2 -53.81 -106.28 0.17
C GLY A 2 -52.73 -106.56 -0.87
N SER A 3 -52.44 -105.60 -1.74
CA SER A 3 -51.52 -105.82 -2.85
C SER A 3 -50.08 -106.00 -2.35
N ILE A 4 -49.33 -106.94 -2.94
CA ILE A 4 -47.89 -107.13 -2.70
C ILE A 4 -47.10 -105.82 -2.89
N GLN A 5 -47.63 -104.93 -3.76
CA GLN A 5 -47.13 -103.59 -4.01
C GLN A 5 -47.08 -102.70 -2.75
N GLU A 6 -47.98 -102.89 -1.78
CA GLU A 6 -48.13 -102.03 -0.61
C GLU A 6 -47.11 -102.37 0.49
N VAL A 7 -46.83 -103.66 0.69
CA VAL A 7 -45.78 -104.11 1.62
C VAL A 7 -44.40 -103.71 1.09
N LYS A 8 -44.20 -103.75 -0.24
CA LYS A 8 -43.00 -103.23 -0.92
C LYS A 8 -42.75 -101.75 -0.59
N GLU A 9 -43.78 -100.92 -0.64
CA GLU A 9 -43.70 -99.47 -0.42
C GLU A 9 -43.33 -99.16 1.04
N ALA A 10 -44.00 -99.80 2.01
CA ALA A 10 -43.70 -99.67 3.44
C ALA A 10 -42.29 -100.15 3.82
N LEU A 11 -41.80 -101.24 3.19
CA LEU A 11 -40.44 -101.73 3.39
C LEU A 11 -39.38 -100.82 2.74
N SER A 12 -39.66 -100.20 1.59
CA SER A 12 -38.75 -99.20 1.01
C SER A 12 -38.66 -97.92 1.84
N ALA A 13 -39.77 -97.44 2.40
CA ALA A 13 -39.79 -96.24 3.24
C ALA A 13 -39.03 -96.41 4.58
N LYS A 14 -38.97 -97.65 5.11
CA LYS A 14 -38.19 -97.98 6.33
C LYS A 14 -36.77 -98.49 6.06
N ALA A 15 -36.33 -98.58 4.82
CA ALA A 15 -35.00 -99.09 4.49
C ALA A 15 -33.90 -98.12 4.93
N GLN A 16 -33.16 -98.47 5.98
CA GLN A 16 -31.97 -97.70 6.38
C GLN A 16 -30.89 -97.80 5.29
N THR A 17 -30.65 -96.69 4.60
CA THR A 17 -29.59 -96.53 3.62
C THR A 17 -28.22 -96.44 4.32
N THR A 18 -27.61 -97.59 4.57
CA THR A 18 -26.22 -97.69 5.06
C THR A 18 -25.25 -97.62 3.88
N SER A 19 -24.16 -96.87 3.98
CA SER A 19 -23.16 -96.83 2.90
C SER A 19 -22.40 -98.16 2.75
N LEU A 20 -21.89 -98.44 1.54
CA LEU A 20 -21.11 -99.66 1.29
C LEU A 20 -19.80 -99.69 2.10
N ASP A 21 -19.23 -98.53 2.41
CA ASP A 21 -17.97 -98.43 3.16
C ASP A 21 -18.18 -98.66 4.67
N GLU A 22 -19.31 -98.24 5.24
CA GLU A 22 -19.72 -98.66 6.60
C GLU A 22 -19.92 -100.18 6.72
N LEU A 23 -20.45 -100.82 5.66
CA LEU A 23 -20.63 -102.28 5.63
C LEU A 23 -19.28 -103.03 5.53
N ARG A 24 -18.31 -102.48 4.78
CA ARG A 24 -16.93 -102.98 4.74
C ARG A 24 -16.20 -102.80 6.07
N LEU A 25 -16.35 -101.64 6.73
CA LEU A 25 -15.82 -101.39 8.08
C LEU A 25 -16.36 -102.39 9.13
N ARG A 26 -17.59 -102.87 8.94
CA ARG A 26 -18.19 -103.96 9.75
C ARG A 26 -17.82 -105.38 9.29
N GLY A 27 -16.81 -105.53 8.43
CA GLY A 27 -16.29 -106.82 7.97
C GLY A 27 -17.20 -107.58 6.98
N ARG A 28 -18.24 -106.95 6.42
CA ARG A 28 -19.16 -107.58 5.48
C ARG A 28 -18.73 -107.32 4.04
N ASN A 29 -17.95 -108.24 3.48
CA ASN A 29 -17.42 -108.15 2.12
C ASN A 29 -18.43 -108.44 1.00
N GLN A 30 -19.63 -108.89 1.33
CA GLN A 30 -20.72 -109.17 0.37
C GLN A 30 -22.04 -108.66 0.92
N VAL A 31 -22.82 -107.97 0.06
CA VAL A 31 -24.15 -107.44 0.37
C VAL A 31 -25.14 -108.06 -0.61
N ARG A 32 -26.11 -108.82 -0.10
CA ARG A 32 -27.17 -109.43 -0.91
C ARG A 32 -28.37 -108.49 -0.94
N LEU A 33 -28.61 -107.85 -2.08
CA LEU A 33 -29.77 -106.98 -2.27
C LEU A 33 -31.05 -107.83 -2.34
N ILE A 34 -31.79 -107.91 -1.23
CA ILE A 34 -33.12 -108.49 -1.20
C ILE A 34 -34.11 -107.37 -1.52
N ARG A 35 -34.86 -107.50 -2.61
CA ARG A 35 -35.89 -106.51 -2.98
C ARG A 35 -37.01 -106.54 -1.96
N ALA A 36 -37.61 -105.38 -1.68
CA ALA A 36 -38.76 -105.26 -0.76
C ALA A 36 -39.92 -106.19 -1.14
N GLU A 37 -40.15 -106.42 -2.44
CA GLU A 37 -41.08 -107.42 -3.00
C GLU A 37 -40.80 -108.84 -2.46
N HIS A 38 -39.53 -109.24 -2.45
CA HIS A 38 -39.10 -110.58 -2.07
C HIS A 38 -39.18 -110.76 -0.54
N ILE A 39 -38.89 -109.72 0.25
CA ILE A 39 -39.10 -109.74 1.70
C ILE A 39 -40.61 -109.84 2.03
N ALA A 40 -41.44 -109.05 1.34
CA ALA A 40 -42.90 -109.11 1.49
C ALA A 40 -43.44 -110.52 1.21
N GLN A 41 -42.98 -111.13 0.11
CA GLN A 41 -43.36 -112.48 -0.28
C GLN A 41 -42.85 -113.53 0.71
N MET A 42 -41.59 -113.45 1.17
CA MET A 42 -41.06 -114.34 2.21
C MET A 42 -41.83 -114.25 3.53
N VAL A 43 -42.25 -113.05 3.95
CA VAL A 43 -43.04 -112.85 5.16
C VAL A 43 -44.45 -113.41 4.99
N ALA A 44 -45.10 -113.19 3.84
CA ALA A 44 -46.41 -113.76 3.53
C ALA A 44 -46.35 -115.30 3.55
N GLU A 45 -45.41 -115.92 2.83
CA GLU A 45 -45.23 -117.37 2.82
C GLU A 45 -44.88 -117.95 4.21
N ALA A 46 -44.06 -117.25 5.00
CA ALA A 46 -43.70 -117.70 6.35
C ALA A 46 -44.90 -117.63 7.32
N VAL A 47 -45.72 -116.58 7.20
CA VAL A 47 -46.96 -116.44 7.97
C VAL A 47 -47.98 -117.49 7.54
N GLU A 48 -48.20 -117.70 6.24
CA GLU A 48 -49.11 -118.73 5.73
C GLU A 48 -48.69 -120.15 6.17
N ARG A 49 -47.40 -120.50 6.10
CA ARG A 49 -46.90 -121.79 6.62
C ARG A 49 -47.08 -121.91 8.13
N ALA A 50 -46.68 -120.91 8.91
CA ALA A 50 -46.83 -120.94 10.37
C ALA A 50 -48.30 -121.08 10.82
N LEU A 51 -49.24 -120.49 10.07
CA LEU A 51 -50.67 -120.62 10.31
C LEU A 51 -51.19 -122.00 9.93
N ALA A 52 -50.79 -122.55 8.78
CA ALA A 52 -51.15 -123.90 8.34
C ALA A 52 -50.62 -124.99 9.30
N ASP A 53 -49.38 -124.87 9.74
CA ASP A 53 -48.73 -125.81 10.67
C ASP A 53 -49.30 -125.72 12.09
N SER A 54 -49.90 -124.58 12.47
CA SER A 54 -50.39 -124.38 13.85
C SER A 54 -51.54 -125.29 14.25
N GLY A 55 -52.41 -125.69 13.30
CA GLY A 55 -53.55 -126.61 13.50
C GLY A 55 -54.63 -126.18 14.54
N LEU A 56 -54.41 -125.09 15.26
CA LEU A 56 -55.11 -124.73 16.50
C LEU A 56 -56.20 -123.66 16.33
N VAL A 57 -56.23 -122.96 15.19
CA VAL A 57 -57.16 -121.85 14.93
C VAL A 57 -58.10 -122.23 13.77
N PRO A 58 -59.44 -122.22 13.98
CA PRO A 58 -60.40 -122.44 12.90
C PRO A 58 -60.22 -121.41 11.76
N GLN A 59 -60.37 -121.84 10.51
CA GLN A 59 -60.18 -120.96 9.34
C GLN A 59 -61.02 -119.67 9.39
N GLN A 60 -62.21 -119.70 10.00
CA GLN A 60 -63.06 -118.53 10.19
C GLN A 60 -62.48 -117.51 11.20
N GLU A 61 -61.83 -117.97 12.26
CA GLU A 61 -61.14 -117.08 13.20
C GLU A 61 -59.88 -116.50 12.57
N LEU A 62 -59.18 -117.28 11.75
CA LEU A 62 -58.03 -116.82 11.00
C LEU A 62 -58.39 -115.68 10.03
N GLN A 63 -59.49 -115.83 9.28
CA GLN A 63 -60.01 -114.78 8.40
C GLN A 63 -60.32 -113.51 9.17
N ARG A 64 -60.96 -113.60 10.34
CA ARG A 64 -61.23 -112.43 11.21
C ARG A 64 -59.96 -111.74 11.70
N ILE A 65 -58.91 -112.50 12.04
CA ILE A 65 -57.61 -111.93 12.45
C ILE A 65 -56.95 -111.20 11.27
N VAL A 66 -56.99 -111.78 10.05
CA VAL A 66 -56.43 -111.16 8.84
C VAL A 66 -57.21 -109.91 8.43
N GLU A 67 -58.55 -109.95 8.46
CA GLU A 67 -59.42 -108.79 8.21
C GLU A 67 -59.15 -107.66 9.21
N ARG A 68 -59.05 -108.00 10.50
CA ARG A 68 -58.70 -107.04 11.56
C ARG A 68 -57.31 -106.46 11.34
N GLY A 69 -56.31 -107.28 11.05
CA GLY A 69 -54.94 -106.83 10.77
C GLY A 69 -54.86 -105.92 9.54
N HIS A 70 -55.64 -106.20 8.48
CA HIS A 70 -55.77 -105.31 7.33
C HIS A 70 -56.45 -103.99 7.68
N ALA A 71 -57.50 -104.01 8.52
CA ALA A 71 -58.17 -102.78 8.97
C ALA A 71 -57.25 -101.91 9.85
N GLU A 72 -56.52 -102.52 10.79
CA GLU A 72 -55.55 -101.83 11.64
C GLU A 72 -54.37 -101.29 10.80
N PHE A 73 -53.86 -102.04 9.83
CA PHE A 73 -52.82 -101.56 8.91
C PHE A 73 -53.30 -100.41 8.01
N ALA A 74 -54.52 -100.50 7.48
CA ALA A 74 -55.12 -99.42 6.68
C ALA A 74 -55.34 -98.15 7.50
N ALA A 75 -55.73 -98.27 8.78
CA ALA A 75 -55.83 -97.15 9.71
C ALA A 75 -54.46 -96.49 9.95
N VAL A 76 -53.42 -97.28 10.26
CA VAL A 76 -52.04 -96.76 10.43
C VAL A 76 -51.50 -96.14 9.14
N LYS A 77 -51.83 -96.70 7.96
CA LYS A 77 -51.45 -96.10 6.66
C LYS A 77 -52.14 -94.74 6.45
N ALA A 78 -53.43 -94.64 6.75
CA ALA A 78 -54.17 -93.39 6.64
C ALA A 78 -53.70 -92.32 7.65
N GLU A 79 -53.34 -92.73 8.86
CA GLU A 79 -52.69 -91.88 9.86
C GLU A 79 -51.34 -91.35 9.35
N ARG A 80 -50.44 -92.24 8.90
CA ARG A 80 -49.13 -91.86 8.35
C ARG A 80 -49.19 -90.99 7.11
N GLN A 81 -50.21 -91.16 6.26
CA GLN A 81 -50.42 -90.27 5.13
C GLN A 81 -50.82 -88.87 5.60
N ARG A 82 -51.69 -88.74 6.63
CA ARG A 82 -52.03 -87.44 7.21
C ARG A 82 -50.82 -86.77 7.86
N ASP A 83 -50.02 -87.51 8.64
CA ASP A 83 -48.76 -87.01 9.22
C ASP A 83 -47.86 -86.41 8.12
N HIS A 84 -47.74 -87.11 6.98
CA HIS A 84 -46.91 -86.68 5.86
C HIS A 84 -47.49 -85.44 5.16
N ASP A 85 -48.79 -85.41 4.90
CA ASP A 85 -49.48 -84.28 4.29
C ASP A 85 -49.42 -83.03 5.19
N GLU A 86 -49.51 -83.18 6.52
CA GLU A 86 -49.32 -82.10 7.49
C GLU A 86 -47.86 -81.62 7.54
N ALA A 87 -46.88 -82.53 7.54
CA ALA A 87 -45.46 -82.16 7.49
C ALA A 87 -45.11 -81.39 6.20
N LEU A 88 -45.71 -81.76 5.06
CA LEU A 88 -45.57 -81.00 3.81
C LEU A 88 -46.18 -79.59 3.90
N ARG A 89 -47.38 -79.45 4.49
CA ARG A 89 -48.00 -78.14 4.74
C ARG A 89 -47.12 -77.25 5.63
N MET A 90 -46.63 -77.78 6.75
CA MET A 90 -45.72 -77.05 7.64
C MET A 90 -44.41 -76.65 6.94
N ALA A 91 -43.86 -77.52 6.07
CA ALA A 91 -42.66 -77.20 5.30
C ALA A 91 -42.90 -76.06 4.29
N ASP A 92 -44.06 -76.01 3.65
CA ASP A 92 -44.42 -74.91 2.75
C ASP A 92 -44.76 -73.63 3.50
N GLU A 93 -45.43 -73.70 4.66
CA GLU A 93 -45.61 -72.56 5.56
C GLU A 93 -44.27 -71.97 5.98
N LEU A 94 -43.32 -72.80 6.43
CA LEU A 94 -41.95 -72.37 6.77
C LEU A 94 -41.23 -71.72 5.58
N ARG A 95 -41.36 -72.26 4.36
CA ARG A 95 -40.81 -71.64 3.14
C ARG A 95 -41.43 -70.27 2.86
N THR A 96 -42.73 -70.10 3.04
CA THR A 96 -43.39 -68.79 2.85
C THR A 96 -42.99 -67.79 3.93
N ALA A 97 -42.83 -68.23 5.19
CA ALA A 97 -42.34 -67.41 6.28
C ALA A 97 -40.89 -66.96 6.05
N GLN A 98 -40.02 -67.86 5.57
CA GLN A 98 -38.64 -67.54 5.20
C GLN A 98 -38.54 -66.52 4.07
N ARG A 99 -39.41 -66.61 3.04
CA ARG A 99 -39.48 -65.59 1.97
C ARG A 99 -39.91 -64.23 2.51
N ARG A 100 -40.97 -64.18 3.34
CA ARG A 100 -41.43 -62.94 3.98
C ARG A 100 -40.39 -62.31 4.89
N LEU A 101 -39.57 -63.12 5.58
CA LEU A 101 -38.46 -62.65 6.39
C LEU A 101 -37.38 -62.00 5.49
N ALA A 102 -36.94 -62.68 4.42
CA ALA A 102 -35.98 -62.12 3.47
C ALA A 102 -36.48 -60.83 2.78
N GLU A 103 -37.78 -60.75 2.47
CA GLU A 103 -38.44 -59.53 1.95
C GLU A 103 -38.53 -58.40 2.99
N ALA A 104 -38.59 -58.73 4.29
CA ALA A 104 -38.54 -57.75 5.38
C ALA A 104 -37.10 -57.25 5.60
N ASP A 105 -36.13 -58.16 5.64
CA ASP A 105 -34.70 -57.85 5.78
C ASP A 105 -34.20 -56.98 4.61
N GLY A 106 -34.59 -57.30 3.37
CA GLY A 106 -34.29 -56.50 2.19
C GLY A 106 -34.83 -55.07 2.29
N ARG A 107 -36.10 -54.92 2.69
CA ARG A 107 -36.69 -53.59 2.94
C ARG A 107 -36.00 -52.85 4.08
N ASN A 108 -35.60 -53.55 5.15
CA ASN A 108 -34.90 -52.94 6.27
C ASN A 108 -33.53 -52.39 5.84
N SER A 109 -32.78 -53.16 5.02
CA SER A 109 -31.51 -52.71 4.44
C SER A 109 -31.67 -51.51 3.49
N GLU A 110 -32.76 -51.45 2.72
CA GLU A 110 -33.11 -50.24 1.94
C GLU A 110 -33.40 -49.03 2.84
N PHE A 111 -34.14 -49.21 3.94
CA PHE A 111 -34.41 -48.13 4.89
C PHE A 111 -33.13 -47.65 5.58
N GLU A 112 -32.28 -48.55 6.05
CA GLU A 112 -30.96 -48.22 6.62
C GLU A 112 -30.10 -47.41 5.64
N SER A 113 -30.06 -47.82 4.37
CA SER A 113 -29.34 -47.09 3.31
C SER A 113 -29.88 -45.67 3.12
N ARG A 114 -31.21 -45.51 3.05
CA ARG A 114 -31.86 -44.19 2.94
C ARG A 114 -31.65 -43.32 4.19
N CYS A 115 -31.58 -43.91 5.38
CA CYS A 115 -31.24 -43.19 6.61
C CYS A 115 -29.80 -42.69 6.59
N ILE A 116 -28.83 -43.51 6.15
CA ILE A 116 -27.42 -43.09 6.00
C ILE A 116 -27.29 -41.96 4.98
N ASP A 117 -27.97 -42.05 3.84
CA ASP A 117 -27.98 -41.00 2.82
C ASP A 117 -28.58 -39.69 3.37
N ALA A 118 -29.72 -39.77 4.07
CA ALA A 118 -30.36 -38.61 4.69
C ALA A 118 -29.51 -37.98 5.80
N GLU A 119 -28.84 -38.78 6.63
CA GLU A 119 -27.87 -38.28 7.62
C GLU A 119 -26.68 -37.58 6.95
N SER A 120 -26.16 -38.12 5.84
CA SER A 120 -25.05 -37.50 5.10
C SER A 120 -25.45 -36.14 4.52
N GLN A 121 -26.68 -36.03 3.99
CA GLN A 121 -27.25 -34.79 3.48
C GLN A 121 -27.48 -33.78 4.62
N ALA A 122 -28.02 -34.22 5.76
CA ALA A 122 -28.22 -33.36 6.93
C ALA A 122 -26.89 -32.79 7.46
N ARG A 123 -25.83 -33.62 7.55
CA ARG A 123 -24.48 -33.15 7.93
C ARG A 123 -23.91 -32.18 6.89
N SER A 124 -24.09 -32.45 5.60
CA SER A 124 -23.65 -31.53 4.54
C SER A 124 -24.36 -30.17 4.62
N ALA A 125 -25.66 -30.16 4.91
CA ALA A 125 -26.43 -28.92 5.10
C ALA A 125 -26.01 -28.18 6.38
N GLN A 126 -25.71 -28.90 7.46
CA GLN A 126 -25.21 -28.31 8.70
C GLN A 126 -23.86 -27.61 8.50
N ASN A 127 -22.91 -28.25 7.80
CA ASN A 127 -21.62 -27.64 7.46
C ASN A 127 -21.78 -26.39 6.57
N GLN A 128 -22.77 -26.37 5.67
CA GLN A 128 -23.09 -25.19 4.85
C GLN A 128 -23.67 -24.05 5.71
N ILE A 129 -24.52 -24.36 6.69
CA ILE A 129 -25.06 -23.36 7.63
C ILE A 129 -23.93 -22.76 8.48
N GLU A 130 -22.99 -23.57 8.97
CA GLU A 130 -21.82 -23.10 9.73
C GLU A 130 -20.94 -22.16 8.89
N SER A 131 -20.60 -22.54 7.64
CA SER A 131 -19.87 -21.68 6.71
C SER A 131 -20.60 -20.35 6.42
N LEU A 132 -21.92 -20.37 6.26
CA LEU A 132 -22.71 -19.13 6.06
C LEU A 132 -22.78 -18.26 7.32
N GLN A 133 -22.67 -18.85 8.52
CA GLN A 133 -22.58 -18.10 9.78
C GLN A 133 -21.22 -17.42 9.94
N GLU A 134 -20.13 -18.07 9.53
CA GLU A 134 -18.79 -17.45 9.47
C GLU A 134 -18.76 -16.27 8.49
N ASP A 135 -19.32 -16.44 7.28
CA ASP A 135 -19.44 -15.36 6.28
C ASP A 135 -20.27 -14.17 6.79
N LEU A 136 -21.39 -14.44 7.49
CA LEU A 136 -22.21 -13.39 8.10
C LEU A 136 -21.44 -12.65 9.21
N ALA A 137 -20.72 -13.35 10.08
CA ALA A 137 -19.90 -12.73 11.11
C ALA A 137 -18.76 -11.87 10.50
N ALA A 138 -18.16 -12.31 9.39
CA ALA A 138 -17.17 -11.52 8.65
C ALA A 138 -17.78 -10.26 8.02
N LEU A 139 -18.98 -10.35 7.44
CA LEU A 139 -19.74 -9.20 6.91
C LEU A 139 -20.12 -8.20 8.01
N GLU A 140 -20.56 -8.67 9.18
CA GLU A 140 -20.83 -7.82 10.34
C GLU A 140 -19.55 -7.12 10.84
N GLY A 141 -18.42 -7.84 10.91
CA GLY A 141 -17.12 -7.25 11.23
C GLY A 141 -16.68 -6.15 10.25
N MET A 142 -16.91 -6.33 8.95
CA MET A 142 -16.66 -5.29 7.94
C MET A 142 -17.64 -4.10 8.05
N ARG A 143 -18.91 -4.36 8.37
CA ARG A 143 -19.91 -3.32 8.63
C ARG A 143 -19.51 -2.45 9.82
N MET A 144 -19.08 -3.04 10.94
CA MET A 144 -18.61 -2.29 12.11
C MET A 144 -17.40 -1.40 11.76
N ARG A 145 -16.39 -1.94 11.07
CA ARG A 145 -15.25 -1.13 10.58
C ARG A 145 -15.67 0.02 9.66
N THR A 146 -16.71 -0.18 8.85
CA THR A 146 -17.26 0.87 7.98
C THR A 146 -17.94 1.97 8.79
N GLN A 147 -18.68 1.60 9.86
CA GLN A 147 -19.28 2.54 10.81
C GLN A 147 -18.22 3.28 11.64
N ASP A 148 -17.08 2.66 11.95
CA ASP A 148 -15.96 3.32 12.65
C ASP A 148 -15.20 4.32 11.73
N LEU A 149 -15.10 4.03 10.43
CA LEU A 149 -14.44 4.91 9.45
C LEU A 149 -15.31 6.11 9.03
N GLU A 150 -16.64 6.00 9.09
CA GLU A 150 -17.56 7.09 8.77
C GLU A 150 -17.31 8.38 9.59
N PRO A 151 -17.19 8.37 10.93
CA PRO A 151 -16.87 9.57 11.71
C PRO A 151 -15.44 10.06 11.48
N GLU A 152 -14.48 9.20 11.09
CA GLU A 152 -13.15 9.66 10.70
C GLU A 152 -13.18 10.45 9.39
N LEU A 153 -13.95 9.97 8.40
CA LEU A 153 -14.21 10.70 7.15
C LEU A 153 -14.92 12.02 7.42
N GLN A 154 -15.93 12.05 8.29
CA GLN A 154 -16.62 13.29 8.68
C GLN A 154 -15.67 14.30 9.36
N ARG A 155 -14.78 13.84 10.25
CA ARG A 155 -13.74 14.69 10.87
C ARG A 155 -12.73 15.21 9.84
N ALA A 156 -12.32 14.38 8.87
CA ALA A 156 -11.44 14.80 7.79
C ALA A 156 -12.07 15.87 6.89
N LEU A 157 -13.35 15.69 6.53
CA LEU A 157 -14.13 16.69 5.78
C LEU A 157 -14.34 17.99 6.55
N ALA A 158 -14.53 17.94 7.87
CA ALA A 158 -14.60 19.13 8.72
C ALA A 158 -13.27 19.92 8.69
N ARG A 159 -12.13 19.23 8.88
CA ARG A 159 -10.79 19.85 8.81
C ARG A 159 -10.47 20.46 7.44
N LEU A 160 -10.91 19.82 6.36
CA LEU A 160 -10.74 20.39 5.00
C LEU A 160 -11.46 21.73 4.87
N ARG A 161 -12.70 21.84 5.39
CA ARG A 161 -13.46 23.11 5.40
C ARG A 161 -12.81 24.17 6.27
N GLU A 162 -12.23 23.81 7.41
CA GLU A 162 -11.48 24.74 8.26
C GLU A 162 -10.26 25.31 7.50
N VAL A 163 -9.48 24.44 6.85
CA VAL A 163 -8.32 24.84 6.03
C VAL A 163 -8.73 25.68 4.82
N GLU A 164 -9.87 25.41 4.19
CA GLU A 164 -10.42 26.25 3.11
C GLU A 164 -10.71 27.67 3.59
N VAL A 165 -11.34 27.83 4.77
CA VAL A 165 -11.61 29.14 5.38
C VAL A 165 -10.31 29.87 5.78
N GLU A 166 -9.32 29.14 6.32
CA GLU A 166 -7.99 29.70 6.60
C GLU A 166 -7.30 30.19 5.32
N LEU A 167 -7.34 29.40 4.23
CA LEU A 167 -6.79 29.77 2.94
C LEU A 167 -7.49 31.01 2.34
N GLU A 168 -8.81 31.15 2.48
CA GLU A 168 -9.51 32.37 2.09
C GLU A 168 -9.09 33.59 2.92
N SER A 169 -8.92 33.42 4.24
CA SER A 169 -8.39 34.46 5.12
C SER A 169 -6.96 34.88 4.76
N HIS A 170 -6.09 33.91 4.45
CA HIS A 170 -4.74 34.19 3.96
C HIS A 170 -4.76 34.89 2.59
N ARG A 171 -5.62 34.48 1.65
CA ARG A 171 -5.79 35.14 0.34
C ARG A 171 -6.28 36.59 0.48
N LYS A 172 -7.15 36.89 1.45
CA LYS A 172 -7.58 38.28 1.75
C LYS A 172 -6.40 39.12 2.25
N ARG A 173 -5.66 38.64 3.25
CA ARG A 173 -4.46 39.31 3.79
C ARG A 173 -3.37 39.54 2.74
N VAL A 174 -3.15 38.60 1.83
CA VAL A 174 -2.21 38.78 0.70
C VAL A 174 -2.65 39.94 -0.20
N ARG A 175 -3.93 40.02 -0.58
CA ARG A 175 -4.47 41.14 -1.38
C ARG A 175 -4.37 42.49 -0.66
N GLU A 176 -4.56 42.50 0.65
CA GLU A 176 -4.38 43.70 1.49
C GLU A 176 -2.92 44.18 1.44
N HIS A 177 -1.96 43.30 1.67
CA HIS A 177 -0.53 43.62 1.56
C HIS A 177 -0.09 43.98 0.13
N GLU A 178 -0.63 43.36 -0.91
CA GLU A 178 -0.43 43.76 -2.30
C GLU A 178 -0.92 45.20 -2.55
N SER A 179 -2.07 45.59 -1.98
CA SER A 179 -2.58 46.96 -2.03
C SER A 179 -1.71 47.95 -1.26
N GLU A 180 -1.19 47.56 -0.09
CA GLU A 180 -0.24 48.36 0.70
C GLU A 180 1.08 48.57 -0.05
N LEU A 181 1.65 47.51 -0.64
CA LEU A 181 2.86 47.59 -1.46
C LEU A 181 2.66 48.49 -2.69
N ALA A 182 1.50 48.42 -3.35
CA ALA A 182 1.17 49.32 -4.46
C ALA A 182 1.10 50.80 -4.01
N LYS A 183 0.51 51.08 -2.84
CA LYS A 183 0.48 52.44 -2.24
C LYS A 183 1.90 52.92 -1.87
N ALA A 184 2.71 52.06 -1.25
CA ALA A 184 4.08 52.36 -0.87
C ALA A 184 4.96 52.63 -2.10
N HIS A 185 4.81 51.84 -3.16
CA HIS A 185 5.51 52.07 -4.44
C HIS A 185 5.13 53.41 -5.05
N LYS A 186 3.84 53.78 -5.07
CA LYS A 186 3.40 55.10 -5.52
C LYS A 186 3.99 56.23 -4.67
N ALA A 187 3.96 56.11 -3.34
CA ALA A 187 4.56 57.08 -2.44
C ALA A 187 6.08 57.23 -2.65
N SER A 188 6.78 56.15 -3.00
CA SER A 188 8.19 56.20 -3.39
C SER A 188 8.38 56.99 -4.70
N GLN A 189 7.56 56.74 -5.72
CA GLN A 189 7.60 57.48 -6.98
C GLN A 189 7.31 58.97 -6.78
N ASP A 190 6.32 59.31 -5.94
CA ASP A 190 5.99 60.69 -5.58
C ASP A 190 7.15 61.37 -4.81
N SER A 191 7.84 60.63 -3.93
CA SER A 191 9.05 61.09 -3.22
C SER A 191 10.23 61.33 -4.16
N ASP A 192 10.48 60.43 -5.12
CA ASP A 192 11.54 60.60 -6.13
C ASP A 192 11.24 61.76 -7.10
N ALA A 193 9.97 61.98 -7.43
CA ALA A 193 9.53 63.16 -8.18
C ALA A 193 9.74 64.46 -7.37
N ALA A 194 9.44 64.45 -6.07
CA ALA A 194 9.70 65.57 -5.17
C ALA A 194 11.21 65.87 -5.05
N ARG A 195 12.06 64.84 -4.90
CA ARG A 195 13.53 64.96 -4.88
C ARG A 195 14.07 65.62 -6.16
N LYS A 196 13.65 65.16 -7.34
CA LYS A 196 14.02 65.79 -8.63
C LYS A 196 13.57 67.24 -8.74
N ARG A 197 12.42 67.59 -8.13
CA ARG A 197 11.95 68.98 -8.08
C ARG A 197 12.77 69.84 -7.12
N ILE A 198 13.18 69.31 -5.96
CA ILE A 198 14.09 69.97 -5.03
C ILE A 198 15.44 70.21 -5.70
N GLU A 199 16.05 69.19 -6.31
CA GLU A 199 17.31 69.31 -7.05
C GLU A 199 17.24 70.40 -8.14
N LYS A 200 16.15 70.47 -8.90
CA LYS A 200 15.93 71.53 -9.88
C LYS A 200 15.81 72.92 -9.25
N LEU A 201 15.14 73.04 -8.10
CA LEU A 201 15.02 74.30 -7.36
C LEU A 201 16.37 74.73 -6.75
N GLU A 202 17.18 73.79 -6.27
CA GLU A 202 18.54 74.03 -5.79
C GLU A 202 19.47 74.49 -6.92
N GLN A 203 19.38 73.87 -8.11
CA GLN A 203 20.08 74.33 -9.31
C GLN A 203 19.65 75.74 -9.71
N GLN A 204 18.34 76.03 -9.71
CA GLN A 204 17.82 77.37 -9.99
C GLN A 204 18.30 78.39 -8.96
N LEU A 205 18.21 78.08 -7.67
CA LEU A 205 18.70 78.92 -6.58
C LEU A 205 20.20 79.18 -6.73
N ALA A 206 21.02 78.17 -7.02
CA ALA A 206 22.45 78.34 -7.27
C ALA A 206 22.75 79.24 -8.48
N THR A 207 21.94 79.19 -9.54
CA THR A 207 22.07 80.12 -10.67
C THR A 207 21.65 81.55 -10.32
N GLU A 208 20.60 81.74 -9.52
CA GLU A 208 20.19 83.06 -9.04
C GLU A 208 21.17 83.62 -8.00
N SER A 209 21.74 82.81 -7.11
CA SER A 209 22.83 83.21 -6.21
C SER A 209 24.04 83.69 -7.00
N ARG A 210 24.48 82.98 -8.04
CA ARG A 210 25.57 83.45 -8.91
C ARG A 210 25.24 84.74 -9.67
N ARG A 211 23.97 84.93 -10.07
CA ARG A 211 23.49 86.19 -10.65
C ARG A 211 23.51 87.33 -9.63
N ALA A 212 23.10 87.05 -8.39
CA ALA A 212 23.13 88.02 -7.29
C ALA A 212 24.57 88.36 -6.88
N GLU A 213 25.48 87.38 -6.83
CA GLU A 213 26.92 87.58 -6.60
C GLU A 213 27.54 88.45 -7.70
N THR A 214 27.34 88.11 -8.97
CA THR A 214 27.87 88.92 -10.09
C THR A 214 27.23 90.30 -10.19
N ALA A 215 25.95 90.45 -9.83
CA ALA A 215 25.32 91.77 -9.69
C ALA A 215 25.85 92.56 -8.50
N ALA A 216 26.16 91.91 -7.37
CA ALA A 216 26.75 92.55 -6.19
C ALA A 216 28.20 92.97 -6.45
N GLU A 217 29.00 92.16 -7.15
CA GLU A 217 30.32 92.56 -7.67
C GLU A 217 30.18 93.74 -8.64
N GLY A 218 29.19 93.69 -9.54
CA GLY A 218 28.85 94.77 -10.46
C GLY A 218 28.42 96.07 -9.76
N ALA A 219 27.80 96.00 -8.59
CA ALA A 219 27.46 97.16 -7.75
C ALA A 219 28.63 97.61 -6.85
N GLN A 220 29.51 96.71 -6.42
CA GLN A 220 30.73 97.04 -5.70
C GLN A 220 31.74 97.80 -6.57
N ARG A 221 31.78 97.57 -7.90
CA ARG A 221 32.65 98.34 -8.81
C ARG A 221 32.41 99.85 -8.77
N PRO A 222 31.21 100.39 -9.10
CA PRO A 222 30.96 101.82 -9.02
C PRO A 222 31.07 102.33 -7.57
N GLN A 223 30.84 101.50 -6.54
CA GLN A 223 31.03 101.90 -5.16
C GLN A 223 32.52 102.00 -4.75
N ARG A 224 33.39 101.13 -5.28
CA ARG A 224 34.85 101.25 -5.15
C ARG A 224 35.38 102.42 -5.99
N GLU A 225 34.92 102.58 -7.22
CA GLU A 225 35.25 103.73 -8.07
C GLU A 225 34.80 105.06 -7.42
N LEU A 226 33.64 105.07 -6.74
CA LEU A 226 33.18 106.21 -5.95
C LEU A 226 34.09 106.44 -4.73
N GLN A 227 34.50 105.40 -4.01
CA GLN A 227 35.44 105.52 -2.88
C GLN A 227 36.83 105.98 -3.34
N GLU A 228 37.34 105.48 -4.46
CA GLU A 228 38.59 105.92 -5.09
C GLU A 228 38.48 107.35 -5.62
N ALA A 229 37.34 107.74 -6.19
CA ALA A 229 37.06 109.12 -6.60
C ALA A 229 36.96 110.05 -5.39
N GLN A 230 36.31 109.63 -4.30
CA GLN A 230 36.27 110.38 -3.03
C GLN A 230 37.66 110.50 -2.41
N ALA A 231 38.48 109.45 -2.45
CA ALA A 231 39.86 109.47 -1.99
C ALA A 231 40.73 110.41 -2.85
N ARG A 232 40.56 110.40 -4.18
CA ARG A 232 41.22 111.36 -5.09
C ARG A 232 40.73 112.79 -4.91
N VAL A 233 39.46 113.00 -4.61
CA VAL A 233 38.93 114.34 -4.27
C VAL A 233 39.55 114.82 -2.96
N ALA A 234 39.60 113.98 -1.92
CA ALA A 234 40.27 114.32 -0.66
C ALA A 234 41.78 114.54 -0.84
N GLU A 235 42.46 113.77 -1.68
CA GLU A 235 43.87 113.96 -2.03
C GLU A 235 44.08 115.26 -2.81
N LEU A 236 43.21 115.57 -3.78
CA LEU A 236 43.23 116.83 -4.50
C LEU A 236 42.94 118.02 -3.58
N GLU A 237 41.96 117.93 -2.67
CA GLU A 237 41.70 118.92 -1.63
C GLU A 237 42.92 119.12 -0.73
N GLN A 238 43.62 118.05 -0.35
CA GLN A 238 44.86 118.12 0.42
C GLN A 238 46.01 118.74 -0.39
N GLN A 239 46.13 118.42 -1.68
CA GLN A 239 47.10 119.05 -2.59
C GLN A 239 46.77 120.53 -2.84
N LEU A 240 45.49 120.90 -2.85
CA LEU A 240 45.02 122.28 -3.05
C LEU A 240 45.20 123.10 -1.78
N ALA A 241 45.00 122.50 -0.60
CA ALA A 241 45.41 123.08 0.68
C ALA A 241 46.93 123.27 0.78
N ALA A 242 47.72 122.27 0.39
CA ALA A 242 49.19 122.38 0.33
C ALA A 242 49.66 123.37 -0.75
N ALA A 243 48.90 123.55 -1.83
CA ALA A 243 49.14 124.58 -2.83
C ALA A 243 48.82 125.98 -2.27
N PHE A 244 47.75 126.13 -1.49
CA PHE A 244 47.44 127.36 -0.77
C PHE A 244 48.50 127.70 0.28
N GLU A 245 49.02 126.72 1.02
CA GLU A 245 50.17 126.92 1.92
C GLU A 245 51.43 127.33 1.14
N ARG A 246 51.67 126.75 -0.04
CA ARG A 246 52.78 127.15 -0.92
C ARG A 246 52.60 128.55 -1.50
N THR A 247 51.38 128.97 -1.88
CA THR A 247 51.14 130.34 -2.33
C THR A 247 51.26 131.34 -1.18
N ALA A 248 50.76 131.00 0.02
CA ALA A 248 50.98 131.83 1.21
C ALA A 248 52.47 131.93 1.58
N SER A 249 53.24 130.84 1.42
CA SER A 249 54.70 130.84 1.59
C SER A 249 55.41 131.69 0.52
N LEU A 250 54.92 131.67 -0.73
CA LEU A 250 55.46 132.50 -1.82
C LEU A 250 55.10 133.98 -1.66
N GLU A 251 53.93 134.31 -1.13
CA GLU A 251 53.56 135.68 -0.75
C GLU A 251 54.41 136.18 0.43
N GLN A 252 54.71 135.35 1.43
CA GLN A 252 55.69 135.68 2.47
C GLN A 252 57.13 135.82 1.96
N HIS A 253 57.48 135.26 0.80
CA HIS A 253 58.78 135.43 0.16
C HIS A 253 58.80 136.58 -0.89
N ALA A 254 57.70 137.32 -1.07
CA ALA A 254 57.61 138.39 -2.05
C ALA A 254 57.82 139.82 -1.49
N GLU A 255 57.85 140.00 -0.16
CA GLU A 255 58.02 141.31 0.47
C GLU A 255 59.48 141.67 0.85
N GLU A 256 60.42 140.72 0.77
CA GLU A 256 61.84 140.95 1.07
C GLU A 256 62.78 140.40 -0.02
N HIS A 257 63.04 141.21 -1.06
CA HIS A 257 64.38 141.66 -1.44
C HIS A 257 64.41 142.42 -2.78
N GLU A 258 64.62 143.72 -2.69
CA GLU A 258 64.92 144.61 -3.81
C GLU A 258 66.44 144.68 -4.06
N THR A 259 66.85 144.87 -5.33
CA THR A 259 68.25 145.03 -5.80
C THR A 259 69.09 143.72 -5.77
N THR A 260 69.85 143.31 -6.79
CA THR A 260 70.42 144.01 -7.97
C THR A 260 70.62 143.08 -9.19
N HIS A 261 70.40 143.61 -10.41
CA HIS A 261 71.10 143.32 -11.70
C HIS A 261 71.19 141.87 -12.26
N ALA A 262 71.28 141.60 -13.57
CA ALA A 262 70.92 142.33 -14.81
C ALA A 262 71.12 141.39 -16.03
N ALA A 263 70.52 141.76 -17.17
CA ALA A 263 70.80 141.33 -18.56
C ALA A 263 70.22 140.00 -19.12
N THR A 264 69.49 140.17 -20.25
CA THR A 264 69.26 139.24 -21.40
C THR A 264 68.64 137.86 -21.11
N ALA A 265 67.37 137.54 -21.38
CA ALA A 265 66.44 137.79 -22.51
C ALA A 265 66.59 136.85 -23.73
N ALA A 266 65.44 136.33 -24.22
CA ALA A 266 65.24 135.26 -25.24
C ALA A 266 65.67 133.83 -24.76
N GLN A 267 64.82 132.87 -24.39
CA GLN A 267 63.40 132.53 -24.66
C GLN A 267 63.15 131.70 -25.94
N VAL A 268 62.41 130.58 -25.77
CA VAL A 268 61.86 129.63 -26.78
C VAL A 268 62.75 128.42 -27.18
N ASP A 269 62.09 127.26 -27.29
CA ASP A 269 62.53 125.96 -27.86
C ASP A 269 63.60 125.09 -27.16
N VAL A 270 63.32 124.73 -25.90
CA VAL A 270 63.94 123.57 -25.21
C VAL A 270 62.90 122.44 -24.99
N MET A 271 61.89 122.32 -25.86
CA MET A 271 60.75 121.39 -25.66
C MET A 271 60.55 120.34 -26.77
N ALA A 272 61.57 120.11 -27.61
CA ALA A 272 61.52 119.15 -28.72
C ALA A 272 62.61 118.05 -28.68
N GLN A 273 63.34 117.90 -27.57
CA GLN A 273 64.41 116.91 -27.37
C GLN A 273 64.09 115.82 -26.34
N VAL A 274 62.80 115.55 -26.09
CA VAL A 274 62.32 114.45 -25.20
C VAL A 274 61.58 113.36 -25.98
N LEU A 275 61.41 113.52 -27.30
CA LEU A 275 60.79 112.52 -28.19
C LEU A 275 61.79 111.52 -28.79
N GLU A 276 62.94 111.32 -28.14
CA GLU A 276 63.97 110.33 -28.53
C GLU A 276 64.39 109.42 -27.36
N GLU A 277 63.54 109.25 -26.33
CA GLU A 277 63.72 108.24 -25.26
C GLU A 277 62.58 107.19 -25.21
N LEU A 278 61.97 106.88 -26.35
CA LEU A 278 60.92 105.85 -26.47
C LEU A 278 61.38 104.54 -27.15
N ALA A 279 62.69 104.26 -27.15
CA ALA A 279 63.23 102.97 -27.58
C ALA A 279 64.52 102.57 -26.85
N THR A 280 64.49 101.36 -26.28
CA THR A 280 65.62 100.51 -25.83
C THR A 280 66.24 100.72 -24.42
N LEU A 281 66.39 99.57 -23.74
CA LEU A 281 67.38 99.26 -22.69
C LEU A 281 67.16 99.73 -21.23
N LYS A 282 66.14 99.17 -20.56
CA LYS A 282 66.42 98.40 -19.32
C LYS A 282 65.44 97.25 -19.01
N ALA A 283 65.46 96.23 -19.86
CA ALA A 283 65.17 94.88 -19.37
C ALA A 283 66.41 94.34 -18.66
N ARG A 284 66.37 94.19 -17.32
CA ARG A 284 67.08 93.13 -16.55
C ARG A 284 66.96 93.31 -15.03
N VAL A 285 67.10 92.17 -14.34
CA VAL A 285 67.04 91.90 -12.89
C VAL A 285 65.65 91.49 -12.39
N ASP A 286 65.40 90.27 -11.90
CA ASP A 286 65.89 88.88 -12.12
C ASP A 286 65.44 88.06 -10.90
N SER A 287 64.67 86.99 -11.10
CA SER A 287 64.47 85.79 -10.24
C SER A 287 63.16 85.11 -10.69
N GLN A 288 63.07 83.96 -11.39
CA GLN A 288 63.74 82.65 -11.24
C GLN A 288 63.59 82.04 -9.83
N PRO A 289 63.42 80.70 -9.65
CA PRO A 289 63.67 79.61 -10.61
C PRO A 289 62.54 78.53 -10.74
N ALA A 290 62.83 77.47 -11.52
CA ALA A 290 62.04 76.23 -11.62
C ALA A 290 62.41 75.19 -10.51
N PRO A 291 61.80 73.97 -10.42
CA PRO A 291 62.11 72.86 -11.35
C PRO A 291 60.95 71.88 -11.66
N ALA A 292 61.23 70.89 -12.53
CA ALA A 292 60.40 69.69 -12.79
C ALA A 292 60.70 68.56 -11.74
N PRO A 293 60.08 67.34 -11.75
CA PRO A 293 60.35 66.34 -12.82
C PRO A 293 59.28 65.25 -13.15
N ALA A 294 59.40 64.70 -14.37
CA ALA A 294 59.40 63.27 -14.77
C ALA A 294 58.26 62.25 -14.44
N ARG A 295 57.93 61.45 -15.49
CA ARG A 295 57.52 60.01 -15.51
C ARG A 295 56.15 59.69 -14.84
N ALA A 296 55.36 58.67 -15.21
CA ALA A 296 55.38 57.55 -16.19
C ALA A 296 53.90 57.04 -16.34
N GLN A 297 53.46 56.15 -17.23
CA GLN A 297 54.02 55.35 -18.35
C GLN A 297 52.83 54.89 -19.25
N PRO A 298 53.02 54.56 -20.55
CA PRO A 298 52.00 53.85 -21.33
C PRO A 298 52.16 52.32 -21.16
N LEU A 299 51.06 51.60 -20.93
CA LEU A 299 51.04 50.13 -20.96
C LEU A 299 49.73 49.62 -21.56
N ALA A 300 49.88 48.74 -22.55
CA ALA A 300 48.81 47.90 -23.08
C ALA A 300 48.83 46.51 -22.44
N VAL A 301 47.89 45.67 -22.90
CA VAL A 301 47.86 44.18 -22.88
C VAL A 301 47.13 43.57 -21.65
N PRO A 302 46.34 42.46 -21.77
CA PRO A 302 46.05 41.60 -22.94
C PRO A 302 44.56 41.43 -23.34
N VAL A 303 44.38 40.84 -24.52
CA VAL A 303 43.23 39.98 -24.85
C VAL A 303 43.43 38.60 -24.21
N ALA A 304 42.53 38.16 -23.32
CA ALA A 304 42.31 36.75 -22.98
C ALA A 304 41.03 36.55 -22.14
N ALA A 305 40.52 35.32 -22.08
CA ALA A 305 39.43 34.87 -21.21
C ALA A 305 38.02 35.46 -21.47
N ARG A 306 37.49 35.09 -22.64
CA ARG A 306 36.08 34.70 -22.81
C ARG A 306 35.66 33.75 -21.67
N ALA A 307 35.08 34.29 -20.59
CA ALA A 307 34.50 33.53 -19.49
C ALA A 307 33.10 34.07 -19.21
N GLN A 308 32.12 33.16 -19.19
CA GLN A 308 30.71 33.47 -19.08
C GLN A 308 30.40 34.40 -17.89
N GLN A 309 29.78 35.56 -18.17
CA GLN A 309 28.72 36.01 -17.25
C GLN A 309 27.60 34.96 -17.37
N PRO A 310 27.24 34.23 -16.30
CA PRO A 310 25.97 33.53 -16.31
C PRO A 310 24.87 34.59 -16.38
N ASP A 311 23.87 34.39 -17.23
CA ASP A 311 22.62 35.13 -17.13
C ASP A 311 22.10 35.07 -15.69
N PRO A 312 21.46 36.12 -15.15
CA PRO A 312 20.75 36.02 -13.89
C PRO A 312 19.65 34.93 -13.91
N ALA A 313 19.27 34.45 -15.10
CA ALA A 313 18.45 33.25 -15.30
C ALA A 313 19.16 31.93 -14.95
N SER A 314 20.47 31.78 -15.20
CA SER A 314 21.21 30.54 -14.87
C SER A 314 21.35 30.37 -13.37
N ALA A 315 21.76 31.42 -12.64
CA ALA A 315 21.90 31.35 -11.18
C ALA A 315 20.57 31.01 -10.48
N ALA A 316 19.44 31.48 -11.00
CA ALA A 316 18.10 31.10 -10.53
C ALA A 316 17.77 29.62 -10.83
N VAL A 317 18.10 29.13 -12.03
CA VAL A 317 17.90 27.71 -12.41
C VAL A 317 18.82 26.77 -11.61
N ASP A 318 20.07 27.16 -11.36
CA ASP A 318 21.01 26.37 -10.56
C ASP A 318 20.58 26.33 -9.08
N GLN A 319 20.11 27.44 -8.53
CA GLN A 319 19.50 27.46 -7.19
C GLN A 319 18.24 26.61 -7.12
N LEU A 320 17.35 26.68 -8.12
CA LEU A 320 16.12 25.90 -8.16
C LEU A 320 16.38 24.40 -8.38
N THR A 321 17.40 24.05 -9.16
CA THR A 321 17.90 22.66 -9.31
C THR A 321 18.50 22.15 -8.00
N SER A 322 19.27 22.97 -7.28
CA SER A 322 19.81 22.61 -5.97
C SER A 322 18.70 22.46 -4.91
N ALA A 323 17.63 23.27 -5.00
CA ALA A 323 16.46 23.19 -4.13
C ALA A 323 15.64 21.94 -4.44
N LEU A 324 15.47 21.58 -5.72
CA LEU A 324 14.86 20.31 -6.14
C LEU A 324 15.68 19.11 -5.65
N GLN A 325 17.00 19.08 -5.84
CA GLN A 325 17.84 18.00 -5.31
C GLN A 325 17.75 17.89 -3.78
N LYS A 326 17.80 19.01 -3.05
CA LYS A 326 17.60 19.00 -1.58
C LYS A 326 16.20 18.54 -1.18
N LEU A 327 15.16 18.88 -1.95
CA LEU A 327 13.79 18.43 -1.71
C LEU A 327 13.66 16.92 -1.96
N THR A 328 14.18 16.41 -3.07
CA THR A 328 14.19 14.98 -3.41
C THR A 328 14.97 14.18 -2.37
N GLN A 329 16.14 14.66 -1.93
CA GLN A 329 16.93 14.00 -0.90
C GLN A 329 16.21 14.01 0.46
N ASN A 330 15.64 15.13 0.88
CA ASN A 330 14.85 15.22 2.12
C ASN A 330 13.57 14.34 2.06
N MET A 331 12.93 14.21 0.90
CA MET A 331 11.83 13.26 0.71
C MET A 331 12.31 11.81 0.77
N ASN A 332 13.47 11.48 0.21
CA ASN A 332 14.04 10.14 0.28
C ASN A 332 14.41 9.77 1.73
N ASP A 333 15.11 10.65 2.44
CA ASP A 333 15.45 10.50 3.87
C ASP A 333 14.18 10.36 4.73
N LYS A 334 13.12 11.12 4.42
CA LYS A 334 11.82 10.98 5.09
C LYS A 334 11.15 9.64 4.80
N MET A 335 11.14 9.17 3.54
CA MET A 335 10.60 7.86 3.19
C MET A 335 11.37 6.74 3.89
N GLU A 336 12.70 6.83 3.96
CA GLU A 336 13.51 5.85 4.68
C GLU A 336 13.24 5.90 6.20
N SER A 337 13.08 7.09 6.78
CA SER A 337 12.70 7.23 8.19
C SER A 337 11.30 6.67 8.47
N PHE A 338 10.35 6.84 7.55
CA PHE A 338 9.01 6.25 7.63
C PHE A 338 9.05 4.73 7.47
N GLY A 339 9.85 4.21 6.52
CA GLY A 339 10.07 2.77 6.34
C GLY A 339 10.66 2.11 7.58
N ARG A 340 11.66 2.75 8.22
CA ARG A 340 12.24 2.30 9.49
C ARG A 340 11.23 2.39 10.64
N LYS A 341 10.47 3.49 10.73
CA LYS A 341 9.48 3.71 11.81
C LYS A 341 8.23 2.84 11.70
N MET A 342 7.86 2.41 10.49
CA MET A 342 6.78 1.45 10.22
C MET A 342 7.28 -0.01 10.17
N GLY A 343 8.56 -0.28 10.48
CA GLY A 343 9.15 -1.63 10.52
C GLY A 343 9.43 -2.27 9.15
N ILE A 344 9.16 -1.58 8.04
CA ILE A 344 9.26 -2.11 6.67
C ILE A 344 10.72 -2.27 6.23
N SER A 345 11.63 -1.41 6.73
CA SER A 345 13.06 -1.47 6.37
C SER A 345 13.81 -2.73 6.86
N GLY A 346 13.18 -3.60 7.68
CA GLY A 346 13.73 -4.91 8.02
C GLY A 346 13.40 -6.03 7.03
N ALA A 347 12.52 -5.77 6.04
CA ALA A 347 11.96 -6.81 5.16
C ALA A 347 12.59 -6.85 3.75
N VAL A 348 13.53 -5.94 3.43
CA VAL A 348 14.17 -5.85 2.10
C VAL A 348 15.71 -5.75 2.22
N GLU A 349 16.30 -6.50 3.15
CA GLU A 349 17.67 -6.98 3.00
C GLU A 349 17.65 -8.50 2.80
N SER A 350 18.33 -8.96 1.74
CA SER A 350 18.29 -10.33 1.23
C SER A 350 19.12 -11.31 2.08
N GLY A 351 18.68 -11.52 3.33
CA GLY A 351 19.17 -12.57 4.23
C GLY A 351 18.10 -13.64 4.51
N PRO A 352 18.48 -14.90 4.80
CA PRO A 352 17.52 -15.93 5.18
C PRO A 352 16.82 -15.54 6.49
N VAL A 353 15.49 -15.40 6.42
CA VAL A 353 14.64 -15.00 7.54
C VAL A 353 14.77 -16.05 8.66
N LYS A 354 15.35 -15.67 9.80
CA LYS A 354 15.51 -16.54 10.96
C LYS A 354 14.18 -16.67 11.72
N LEU A 355 13.36 -17.62 11.28
CA LEU A 355 12.07 -17.96 11.90
C LEU A 355 12.22 -18.68 13.26
N ASP A 356 13.44 -19.07 13.65
CA ASP A 356 13.77 -19.77 14.92
C ASP A 356 13.32 -19.03 16.20
N GLY A 357 12.98 -17.75 16.11
CA GLY A 357 12.41 -16.98 17.22
C GLY A 357 10.90 -17.17 17.43
N ILE A 358 10.16 -17.53 16.39
CA ILE A 358 8.68 -17.49 16.39
C ILE A 358 8.08 -18.75 17.03
N PHE A 359 8.80 -19.88 17.04
CA PHE A 359 8.31 -21.16 17.57
C PHE A 359 8.64 -21.40 19.05
N LYS A 360 9.46 -20.55 19.68
CA LYS A 360 9.88 -20.75 21.09
C LYS A 360 8.74 -20.69 22.10
N ASP A 361 7.68 -19.94 21.80
CA ASP A 361 6.50 -19.89 22.67
C ASP A 361 5.54 -21.06 22.41
N LEU A 362 5.54 -21.66 21.20
CA LEU A 362 4.73 -22.85 20.88
C LEU A 362 5.22 -24.11 21.61
N ASP A 363 6.53 -24.34 21.71
CA ASP A 363 7.08 -25.52 22.42
C ASP A 363 6.79 -25.51 23.93
N SER A 364 6.44 -24.35 24.50
CA SER A 364 6.10 -24.20 25.92
C SER A 364 4.61 -24.42 26.22
N GLN A 365 3.73 -24.22 25.22
CA GLN A 365 2.34 -24.65 25.32
C GLN A 365 2.30 -26.16 25.16
N LYS A 366 2.16 -26.83 26.30
CA LYS A 366 1.93 -28.26 26.42
C LYS A 366 0.63 -28.66 25.71
N VAL A 367 0.70 -28.86 24.39
CA VAL A 367 -0.41 -29.32 23.57
C VAL A 367 -0.86 -30.67 24.15
N GLU A 368 -2.06 -30.69 24.73
CA GLU A 368 -2.68 -31.91 25.26
C GLU A 368 -3.06 -32.79 24.07
N SER A 369 -2.09 -33.62 23.68
CA SER A 369 -2.12 -34.44 22.48
C SER A 369 -3.17 -35.54 22.61
N ASN A 370 -4.37 -35.28 22.11
CA ASN A 370 -5.45 -36.27 21.98
C ASN A 370 -5.12 -37.44 21.01
N LEU A 371 -3.88 -37.55 20.50
CA LEU A 371 -3.41 -38.68 19.68
C LEU A 371 -3.41 -40.02 20.43
N ASP A 372 -3.21 -40.01 21.75
CA ASP A 372 -3.16 -41.27 22.54
C ASP A 372 -4.53 -41.97 22.67
N ASN A 373 -5.64 -41.26 22.40
CA ASN A 373 -6.99 -41.82 22.35
C ASN A 373 -7.44 -42.23 20.93
N LEU A 374 -6.61 -42.03 19.91
CA LEU A 374 -6.89 -42.55 18.57
C LEU A 374 -6.48 -44.02 18.48
N GLU A 375 -7.37 -44.91 18.92
CA GLU A 375 -7.38 -46.31 18.46
C GLU A 375 -7.59 -46.33 16.94
N VAL A 376 -6.49 -46.21 16.19
CA VAL A 376 -6.47 -46.45 14.75
C VAL A 376 -6.74 -47.93 14.54
N LYS A 377 -8.01 -48.30 14.47
CA LYS A 377 -8.46 -49.60 13.95
C LYS A 377 -7.87 -49.75 12.56
N LYS A 378 -6.74 -50.46 12.48
CA LYS A 378 -6.08 -50.88 11.24
C LYS A 378 -7.00 -51.86 10.50
N LYS A 379 -8.09 -51.34 9.93
CA LYS A 379 -8.78 -51.95 8.81
C LYS A 379 -7.75 -52.01 7.70
N GLN A 380 -7.08 -53.15 7.61
CA GLN A 380 -6.22 -53.53 6.50
C GLN A 380 -7.13 -53.64 5.27
N ALA A 381 -7.42 -52.50 4.66
CA ALA A 381 -8.18 -52.40 3.43
C ALA A 381 -7.44 -53.27 2.41
N GLY A 382 -8.06 -54.37 2.01
CA GLY A 382 -7.43 -55.35 1.14
C GLY A 382 -6.89 -54.63 -0.08
N GLY A 383 -5.56 -54.73 -0.30
CA GLY A 383 -4.87 -53.99 -1.34
C GLY A 383 -5.54 -54.20 -2.70
N ILE A 384 -5.37 -53.24 -3.61
CA ILE A 384 -6.15 -53.08 -4.86
C ILE A 384 -6.39 -54.41 -5.63
N ALA A 385 -5.43 -55.34 -5.60
CA ALA A 385 -5.57 -56.71 -6.11
C ALA A 385 -6.78 -57.49 -5.55
N ALA A 386 -7.03 -57.46 -4.25
CA ALA A 386 -8.14 -58.17 -3.60
C ALA A 386 -9.52 -57.59 -3.99
N ASN A 387 -9.61 -56.27 -4.24
CA ASN A 387 -10.82 -55.66 -4.77
C ASN A 387 -11.01 -56.00 -6.27
N LEU A 388 -9.94 -56.11 -7.05
CA LEU A 388 -10.00 -56.56 -8.44
C LEU A 388 -10.46 -58.02 -8.58
N GLU A 389 -10.06 -58.92 -7.69
CA GLU A 389 -10.57 -60.30 -7.67
C GLU A 389 -12.06 -60.37 -7.30
N ARG A 390 -12.52 -59.57 -6.34
CA ARG A 390 -13.95 -59.46 -6.00
C ARG A 390 -14.76 -58.95 -7.19
N LEU A 391 -14.28 -57.92 -7.89
CA LEU A 391 -14.89 -57.39 -9.12
C LEU A 391 -14.91 -58.42 -10.25
N LYS A 392 -13.85 -59.24 -10.42
CA LYS A 392 -13.86 -60.35 -11.39
C LYS A 392 -14.91 -61.41 -11.07
N LYS A 393 -15.07 -61.79 -9.79
CA LYS A 393 -16.10 -62.75 -9.37
C LYS A 393 -17.52 -62.22 -9.58
N LEU A 394 -17.76 -60.93 -9.30
CA LEU A 394 -19.06 -60.26 -9.52
C LEU A 394 -19.43 -60.05 -10.99
N LYS A 395 -18.48 -60.13 -11.92
CA LYS A 395 -18.70 -59.95 -13.36
C LYS A 395 -18.68 -61.26 -14.16
N GLY A 396 -18.72 -62.40 -13.48
CA GLY A 396 -18.59 -63.74 -14.07
C GLY A 396 -19.56 -64.78 -13.51
N SER A 397 -20.66 -64.33 -12.88
CA SER A 397 -21.78 -65.15 -12.40
C SER A 397 -23.07 -64.77 -13.11
#